data_AF-A0A958GEX9-F1
#
_entry.id   AF-A0A958GEX9-F1
#
_cell.length_a   1.000
_cell.length_b   1.000
_cell.length_c   1.000
_cell.angle_alpha   90.00
_cell.angle_beta   90.00
_cell.angle_gamma   90.00
#
_symmetry.space_group_name_H-M   'P 1'
#
loop_
_entity.id
_entity.type
_entity.pdbx_description
1 polymer ?
#
loop_
_entity_poly.entity_id
_entity_poly.type
_entity_poly.pdbx_seq_one_letter_code
_entity_poly.pdbx_strand_id
1 'polypeptide(L)'
;DFEAISGFNEELITLEDVDFARRLKAYGKAKGLKFAMLFKSYIITSTRKFDKFGDWFFFKNPKLILAIFKGHNQEAANKVWYDFER
;
A
#
# COMPACT_ATOMS: atom_id res chain seq x y z
N ASP A 1 9.80 -14.37 -10.72
CA ASP A 1 10.16 -13.34 -9.72
C ASP A 1 9.23 -13.34 -8.51
N PHE A 2 7.91 -13.33 -8.67
CA PHE A 2 6.95 -13.40 -7.55
C PHE A 2 7.19 -14.59 -6.60
N GLU A 3 7.16 -15.82 -7.13
CA GLU A 3 7.48 -17.04 -6.36
C GLU A 3 8.89 -17.02 -5.76
N ALA A 4 9.84 -16.41 -6.47
CA ALA A 4 11.24 -16.36 -6.03
C ALA A 4 11.47 -15.43 -4.83
N ILE A 5 10.52 -14.54 -4.53
CA ILE A 5 10.52 -13.71 -3.33
C ILE A 5 9.36 -14.05 -2.38
N SER A 6 8.72 -15.21 -2.57
CA SER A 6 7.61 -15.72 -1.75
C SER A 6 6.36 -14.84 -1.73
N GLY A 7 6.09 -14.13 -2.83
CA GLY A 7 4.85 -13.38 -2.99
C GLY A 7 4.67 -12.20 -2.03
N PHE A 8 3.42 -11.85 -1.72
CA PHE A 8 3.08 -10.80 -0.75
C PHE A 8 3.22 -11.31 0.68
N ASN A 9 3.57 -10.42 1.60
CA ASN A 9 3.59 -10.76 3.02
C ASN A 9 2.17 -10.62 3.61
N GLU A 10 1.52 -11.75 3.88
CA GLU A 10 0.16 -11.80 4.44
C GLU A 10 0.08 -11.32 5.90
N GLU A 11 1.22 -11.20 6.61
CA GLU A 11 1.26 -10.63 7.97
C GLU A 11 1.14 -9.09 7.97
N LEU A 12 1.34 -8.45 6.81
CA LEU A 12 1.14 -7.03 6.63
C LEU A 12 -0.31 -6.78 6.21
N ILE A 13 -1.04 -6.08 7.07
CA ILE A 13 -2.43 -5.68 6.81
C ILE A 13 -2.48 -4.49 5.84
N THR A 14 -1.41 -3.70 5.82
CA THR A 14 -1.22 -2.59 4.89
C THR A 14 0.26 -2.52 4.52
N LEU A 15 0.56 -1.91 3.36
CA LEU A 15 1.92 -1.75 2.81
C LEU A 15 2.58 -3.04 2.29
N GLU A 16 1.81 -4.11 2.13
CA GLU A 16 2.20 -5.36 1.49
C GLU A 16 2.82 -5.13 0.10
N ASP A 17 2.25 -4.22 -0.68
CA ASP A 17 2.75 -3.83 -2.01
C ASP A 17 4.11 -3.14 -1.95
N VAL A 18 4.32 -2.31 -0.93
CA VAL A 18 5.58 -1.56 -0.74
C VAL A 18 6.69 -2.50 -0.32
N ASP A 19 6.41 -3.42 0.61
CA ASP A 19 7.36 -4.46 1.01
C ASP A 19 7.71 -5.36 -0.18
N PHE A 20 6.71 -5.79 -0.94
CA PHE A 20 6.91 -6.58 -2.16
C PHE A 20 7.81 -5.85 -3.17
N ALA A 21 7.51 -4.59 -3.48
CA ALA A 21 8.33 -3.78 -4.40
C ALA A 21 9.78 -3.64 -3.93
N ARG A 22 10.01 -3.48 -2.61
CA ARG A 22 11.34 -3.42 -2.01
C ARG A 22 12.10 -4.75 -2.18
N ARG A 23 11.45 -5.89 -1.89
CA ARG A 23 12.04 -7.22 -2.07
C ARG A 23 12.32 -7.52 -3.54
N LEU A 24 11.40 -7.20 -4.44
CA LEU A 24 11.56 -7.36 -5.87
C LEU A 24 12.74 -6.54 -6.41
N LYS A 25 12.88 -5.29 -5.97
CA LYS A 25 14.02 -4.44 -6.32
C LYS A 25 15.35 -5.04 -5.87
N ALA A 26 15.41 -5.58 -4.65
CA ALA A 26 16.61 -6.23 -4.13
C ALA A 26 16.97 -7.49 -4.93
N TYR A 27 15.98 -8.34 -5.21
CA TYR A 27 16.14 -9.54 -6.04
C TYR A 27 16.63 -9.22 -7.45
N GLY A 28 16.02 -8.22 -8.10
CA GLY A 28 16.45 -7.76 -9.42
C GLY A 28 17.88 -7.22 -9.41
N LYS A 29 18.25 -6.43 -8.40
CA LYS A 29 19.62 -5.89 -8.26
C LYS A 29 20.66 -7.01 -8.17
N ALA A 30 20.39 -8.07 -7.40
CA ALA A 30 21.29 -9.22 -7.28
C ALA A 30 21.49 -9.96 -8.63
N LYS A 31 20.56 -9.81 -9.57
CA LYS A 31 20.60 -10.40 -10.92
C LYS A 31 21.02 -9.43 -12.03
N GLY A 32 21.45 -8.21 -11.68
CA GLY A 32 21.80 -7.18 -12.67
C GLY A 32 20.61 -6.58 -13.42
N LEU A 33 19.38 -6.75 -12.91
CA LEU A 33 18.16 -6.20 -13.49
C LEU A 33 17.89 -4.78 -12.99
N LYS A 34 17.08 -4.03 -13.75
CA LYS A 34 16.63 -2.67 -13.40
C LYS A 34 15.21 -2.69 -12.83
N PHE A 35 14.95 -1.84 -11.84
CA PHE A 35 13.64 -1.61 -11.26
C PHE A 35 13.25 -0.14 -11.46
N ALA A 36 12.07 0.13 -12.00
CA ALA A 36 11.61 1.48 -12.32
C ALA A 36 10.11 1.65 -12.05
N MET A 37 9.68 2.89 -11.80
CA MET A 37 8.26 3.26 -11.71
C MET A 37 7.76 3.82 -13.05
N LEU A 38 6.54 3.47 -13.43
CA LEU A 38 5.91 3.96 -14.66
C LEU A 38 5.24 5.33 -14.41
N PHE A 39 5.99 6.41 -14.60
CA PHE A 39 5.49 7.76 -14.33
C PHE A 39 4.50 8.31 -15.38
N LYS A 40 4.45 7.72 -16.58
CA LYS A 40 3.62 8.20 -17.70
C LYS A 40 2.35 7.37 -17.93
N SER A 41 2.18 6.31 -17.17
CA SER A 41 1.04 5.39 -17.29
C SER A 41 0.17 5.55 -16.06
N TYR A 42 -1.03 6.09 -16.26
CA TYR A 42 -1.97 6.35 -15.19
C TYR A 42 -3.04 5.28 -15.13
N ILE A 43 -3.46 4.92 -13.92
CA ILE A 43 -4.65 4.13 -13.68
C ILE A 43 -5.77 5.06 -13.23
N ILE A 44 -6.98 4.88 -13.77
CA ILE A 44 -8.16 5.61 -13.30
C ILE A 44 -8.72 4.84 -12.10
N THR A 45 -8.71 5.46 -10.92
CA THR A 45 -9.22 4.88 -9.68
C THR A 45 -10.44 5.63 -9.17
N SER A 46 -11.28 4.95 -8.39
CA SER A 46 -12.50 5.53 -7.80
C SER A 46 -12.20 6.60 -6.74
N THR A 47 -13.02 7.65 -6.70
CA THR A 47 -12.96 8.73 -5.69
C THR A 47 -13.75 8.47 -4.41
N ARG A 48 -14.45 7.32 -4.31
CA ARG A 48 -15.40 6.99 -3.22
C ARG A 48 -14.86 7.27 -1.81
N LYS A 49 -13.56 7.06 -1.59
CA LYS A 49 -12.90 7.31 -0.30
C LYS A 49 -12.89 8.80 0.06
N PHE A 50 -12.57 9.66 -0.90
CA PHE A 50 -12.58 11.12 -0.71
C PHE A 50 -14.01 11.64 -0.54
N ASP A 51 -14.97 11.08 -1.29
CA ASP A 51 -16.39 11.44 -1.15
C ASP A 51 -16.93 11.18 0.27
N LYS A 52 -16.41 10.16 0.96
CA LYS A 52 -16.82 9.79 2.33
C LYS A 52 -16.04 10.51 3.42
N PHE A 53 -14.72 10.56 3.30
CA PHE A 53 -13.87 11.09 4.36
C PHE A 53 -13.55 12.59 4.21
N GLY A 54 -13.82 13.15 3.04
CA GLY A 54 -13.45 14.49 2.63
C GLY A 54 -11.97 14.62 2.27
N ASP A 55 -11.66 15.64 1.47
CA ASP A 55 -10.33 15.86 0.91
C ASP A 55 -9.21 16.01 1.95
N TRP A 56 -9.56 16.50 3.14
CA TRP A 56 -8.63 16.80 4.24
C TRP A 56 -8.50 15.68 5.27
N PHE A 57 -9.09 14.50 5.03
CA PHE A 57 -9.10 13.40 5.99
C PHE A 57 -7.71 13.04 6.52
N PHE A 58 -6.74 12.91 5.61
CA PHE A 58 -5.39 12.52 5.95
C PHE A 58 -4.70 13.59 6.81
N PHE A 59 -4.80 14.86 6.44
CA PHE A 59 -4.22 15.96 7.21
C PHE A 59 -4.82 16.09 8.61
N LYS A 60 -6.11 15.78 8.77
CA LYS A 60 -6.81 15.84 10.07
C LYS A 60 -6.52 14.63 10.97
N ASN A 61 -6.00 13.53 10.43
CA ASN A 61 -5.82 12.26 11.16
C ASN A 61 -4.37 11.74 11.12
N PRO A 62 -3.35 12.51 11.56
CA PRO A 62 -1.95 12.11 11.45
C PRO A 62 -1.61 10.85 12.26
N LYS A 63 -2.26 10.65 13.43
CA LYS A 63 -2.07 9.44 14.25
C LYS A 63 -2.56 8.18 13.53
N LEU A 64 -3.68 8.27 12.82
CA LEU A 64 -4.25 7.17 12.05
C LEU A 64 -3.34 6.81 10.88
N ILE A 65 -2.80 7.81 10.18
CA ILE A 65 -1.82 7.62 9.12
C ILE A 65 -0.59 6.88 9.64
N LEU A 66 0.00 7.35 10.74
CA LEU A 66 1.15 6.70 11.35
C LEU A 66 0.84 5.26 11.76
N ALA A 67 -0.37 4.98 12.23
CA ALA A 67 -0.80 3.62 12.57
C ALA A 67 -0.93 2.71 11.34
N ILE A 68 -1.46 3.24 10.24
CA ILE A 68 -1.53 2.54 8.95
C ILE A 68 -0.11 2.26 8.43
N PHE A 69 0.78 3.26 8.46
CA PHE A 69 2.16 3.08 7.98
C PHE A 69 2.99 2.08 8.81
N LYS A 70 2.53 1.68 10.01
CA LYS A 70 3.15 0.60 10.78
C LYS A 70 2.80 -0.80 10.27
N GLY A 71 1.86 -0.94 9.33
CA GLY A 71 1.59 -2.20 8.63
C GLY A 71 0.76 -3.24 9.39
N HIS A 72 0.78 -3.25 10.72
CA HIS A 72 0.17 -4.32 11.54
C HIS A 72 -1.12 -3.93 12.27
N ASN A 73 -1.63 -2.70 12.09
CA ASN A 73 -2.81 -2.23 12.81
C ASN A 73 -4.10 -2.51 12.04
N GLN A 74 -4.75 -3.63 12.37
CA GLN A 74 -5.99 -4.06 11.72
C GLN A 74 -7.14 -3.07 11.93
N GLU A 75 -7.30 -2.54 13.13
CA GLU A 75 -8.37 -1.60 13.47
C GLU A 75 -8.25 -0.29 12.66
N ALA A 76 -7.02 0.21 12.51
CA ALA A 76 -6.74 1.38 11.70
C ALA A 76 -6.97 1.13 10.21
N ALA A 77 -6.60 -0.06 9.71
CA ALA A 77 -6.84 -0.46 8.34
C ALA A 77 -8.35 -0.61 8.05
N ASN A 78 -9.09 -1.25 8.95
CA ASN A 78 -10.53 -1.45 8.82
C ASN A 78 -11.28 -0.13 8.70
N LYS A 79 -10.98 0.85 9.56
CA LYS A 79 -11.56 2.21 9.51
C LYS A 79 -11.40 2.92 8.18
N VAL A 80 -10.41 2.55 7.36
CA VAL A 80 -10.06 3.25 6.12
C VAL A 80 -10.32 2.40 4.86
N TRP A 81 -10.25 1.07 4.95
CA TRP A 81 -10.31 0.18 3.79
C TRP A 81 -11.33 -0.95 3.86
N TYR A 82 -11.74 -1.47 5.03
CA TYR A 82 -12.53 -2.71 5.09
C TYR A 82 -13.94 -2.54 5.68
N ASP A 83 -14.13 -1.68 6.68
CA ASP A 83 -15.44 -1.43 7.31
C ASP A 83 -16.23 -0.33 6.59
N PHE A 84 -16.21 -0.33 5.25
CA PHE A 84 -17.09 0.55 4.48
C PHE A 84 -18.35 -0.21 4.07
N GLU A 85 -19.54 0.32 4.40
CA GLU A 85 -20.79 -0.16 3.80
C GLU A 85 -20.70 -0.03 2.27
N ARG A 86 -20.94 -1.15 1.57
CA ARG A 86 -20.82 -1.27 0.10
C ARG A 86 -21.98 -0.65 -0.64
#